data_AF-A0A1V4WAA1-F1
#
_entry.id   AF-A0A1V4WAA1-F1
#
_cell.length_a   1.000
_cell.length_b   1.000
_cell.length_c   1.000
_cell.angle_alpha   90.00
_cell.angle_beta   90.00
_cell.angle_gamma   90.00
#
_symmetry.space_group_name_H-M   'P 1'
#
loop_
_entity.id
_entity.type
_entity.pdbx_description
1 polymer ?
#
loop_
_entity_poly.entity_id
_entity_poly.type
_entity_poly.pdbx_seq_one_letter_code
_entity_poly.pdbx_strand_id
1 'polypeptide(L)'
;MIENAYVCYCDVLGFTSRFISGDLSNRYEKMIEVVKDIEDRDITVFLLSDSIVIISEDFAKFRAVTQELYTWGILHDFWLRGAITRGNVTQCEVQTINEPNRFIVPFLGEGYLKAYTLETALNISGVVIDDAFFESEGSNPGFRKDIDYTVYEEYVPKRGYEGKKRLLLAKEHSLRQVLDTMYFEQMLKSHIEDVDKYLNTFCFYIEYLLEHANPQNVALFVEKLMGEFEQQGRRILIPSKVVIIFIAVIEGLLNRYRSPDGPRYCDKGELEQLVSRVINGLRTEGYLAPFIDGLLDFDKRRHTTIYKEINSLRSL
;
A
#
# COMPACT_ATOMS: atom_id res chain seq x y z
N MET A 1 -16.03 -19.63 22.16
CA MET A 1 -14.93 -18.65 21.96
C MET A 1 -13.89 -19.36 21.12
N ILE A 2 -13.34 -18.70 20.11
CA ILE A 2 -12.27 -19.27 19.29
C ILE A 2 -10.97 -18.66 19.82
N GLU A 3 -10.09 -19.52 20.33
CA GLU A 3 -8.82 -19.08 20.92
C GLU A 3 -7.77 -18.90 19.83
N ASN A 4 -6.96 -17.84 19.95
CA ASN A 4 -5.80 -17.60 19.08
C ASN A 4 -6.08 -17.63 17.56
N ALA A 5 -7.27 -17.20 17.15
CA ALA A 5 -7.65 -17.07 15.75
C ALA A 5 -6.83 -15.98 15.04
N TYR A 6 -6.65 -16.15 13.73
CA TYR A 6 -6.13 -15.13 12.84
C TYR A 6 -7.25 -14.19 12.43
N VAL A 7 -6.98 -12.89 12.52
CA VAL A 7 -7.97 -11.85 12.24
C VAL A 7 -7.37 -10.83 11.29
N CYS A 8 -8.07 -10.50 10.21
CA CYS A 8 -7.78 -9.35 9.37
C CYS A 8 -8.95 -8.37 9.50
N TYR A 9 -8.67 -7.12 9.82
CA TYR A 9 -9.62 -6.03 9.73
C TYR A 9 -9.16 -5.09 8.62
N CYS A 10 -10.04 -4.75 7.70
CA CYS A 10 -9.80 -3.77 6.63
C CYS A 10 -10.91 -2.73 6.61
N ASP A 11 -10.51 -1.47 6.50
CA ASP A 11 -11.32 -0.29 6.19
C ASP A 11 -11.17 0.07 4.70
N VAL A 12 -12.25 0.50 4.07
CA VAL A 12 -12.24 0.99 2.69
C VAL A 12 -11.89 2.47 2.69
N LEU A 13 -10.67 2.77 2.24
CA LEU A 13 -10.14 4.12 2.29
C LEU A 13 -10.97 5.08 1.43
N GLY A 14 -11.46 6.16 2.05
CA GLY A 14 -12.28 7.17 1.39
C GLY A 14 -13.70 6.70 1.05
N PHE A 15 -14.22 5.66 1.71
CA PHE A 15 -15.53 5.07 1.42
C PHE A 15 -16.63 6.12 1.19
N THR A 16 -16.86 7.01 2.17
CA THR A 16 -17.95 8.00 2.10
C THR A 16 -17.83 8.94 0.90
N SER A 17 -16.65 9.55 0.67
CA SER A 17 -16.47 10.51 -0.44
C SER A 17 -16.65 9.82 -1.79
N ARG A 18 -16.12 8.61 -1.94
CA ARG A 18 -16.16 7.84 -3.19
C ARG A 18 -17.52 7.18 -3.47
N PHE A 19 -18.30 6.91 -2.42
CA PHE A 19 -19.66 6.42 -2.58
C PHE A 19 -20.59 7.55 -3.02
N ILE A 20 -20.43 8.76 -2.45
CA ILE A 20 -21.18 9.95 -2.84
C ILE A 20 -20.86 10.38 -4.28
N SER A 21 -19.60 10.27 -4.72
CA SER A 21 -19.23 10.56 -6.12
C SER A 21 -19.78 9.53 -7.12
N GLY A 22 -20.27 8.38 -6.65
CA GLY A 22 -20.80 7.29 -7.47
C GLY A 22 -19.74 6.28 -7.96
N ASP A 23 -18.46 6.53 -7.69
CA ASP A 23 -17.35 5.70 -8.20
C ASP A 23 -17.24 4.34 -7.49
N LEU A 24 -17.66 4.26 -6.23
CA LEU A 24 -17.47 3.07 -5.40
C LEU A 24 -18.62 2.05 -5.48
N SER A 25 -19.84 2.49 -5.77
CA SER A 25 -21.05 1.65 -5.65
C SER A 25 -20.95 0.34 -6.45
N ASN A 26 -20.64 0.45 -7.75
CA ASN A 26 -20.48 -0.72 -8.62
C ASN A 26 -19.34 -1.65 -8.19
N ARG A 27 -18.27 -1.11 -7.59
CA ARG A 27 -17.13 -1.91 -7.11
C ARG A 27 -17.47 -2.62 -5.80
N TYR A 28 -18.23 -1.95 -4.93
CA TYR A 28 -18.71 -2.52 -3.69
C TYR A 28 -19.66 -3.71 -3.96
N GLU A 29 -20.57 -3.61 -4.94
CA GLU A 29 -21.39 -4.75 -5.38
C GLU A 29 -20.54 -5.93 -5.88
N LYS A 30 -19.48 -5.67 -6.64
CA LYS A 30 -18.56 -6.74 -7.05
C LYS A 30 -17.80 -7.35 -5.87
N MET A 31 -17.41 -6.55 -4.87
CA MET A 31 -16.79 -7.04 -3.65
C MET A 31 -17.76 -7.95 -2.87
N ILE A 32 -19.06 -7.62 -2.82
CA ILE A 32 -20.08 -8.50 -2.24
C ILE A 32 -20.08 -9.87 -2.93
N GLU A 33 -20.07 -9.90 -4.27
CA GLU A 33 -20.02 -11.15 -5.02
C GLU A 33 -18.73 -11.94 -4.76
N VAL A 34 -17.57 -11.27 -4.74
CA VAL A 34 -16.28 -11.91 -4.38
C VAL A 34 -16.34 -12.54 -2.99
N VAL A 35 -16.94 -11.86 -2.01
CA VAL A 35 -17.09 -12.39 -0.64
C VAL A 35 -18.07 -13.57 -0.61
N LYS A 36 -19.16 -13.52 -1.37
CA LYS A 36 -20.13 -14.62 -1.46
C LYS A 36 -19.54 -15.89 -2.07
N ASP A 37 -18.60 -15.73 -3.01
CA ASP A 37 -17.93 -16.84 -3.70
C ASP A 37 -16.90 -17.57 -2.81
N ILE A 38 -16.62 -17.07 -1.60
CA ILE A 38 -15.77 -17.75 -0.62
C ILE A 38 -16.59 -18.87 0.05
N GLU A 39 -16.55 -20.08 -0.52
CA GLU A 39 -17.29 -21.25 -0.02
C GLU A 39 -16.56 -22.05 1.09
N ASP A 40 -15.44 -21.54 1.63
CA ASP A 40 -14.64 -22.24 2.64
C ASP A 40 -15.20 -22.06 4.06
N ARG A 41 -15.64 -23.16 4.68
CA ARG A 41 -16.25 -23.17 6.02
C ARG A 41 -15.29 -22.79 7.15
N ASP A 42 -13.98 -22.88 6.92
CA ASP A 42 -12.97 -22.52 7.92
C ASP A 42 -12.67 -21.02 7.90
N ILE A 43 -13.29 -20.27 6.97
CA ILE A 43 -13.14 -18.83 6.82
C ILE A 43 -14.47 -18.15 7.13
N THR A 44 -14.45 -17.22 8.08
CA THR A 44 -15.58 -16.32 8.31
C THR A 44 -15.24 -14.94 7.78
N VAL A 45 -16.07 -14.40 6.89
CA VAL A 45 -15.95 -13.03 6.39
C VAL A 45 -17.17 -12.22 6.82
N PHE A 46 -16.94 -11.10 7.49
CA PHE A 46 -17.95 -10.07 7.73
C PHE A 46 -17.70 -8.91 6.78
N LEU A 47 -18.74 -8.50 6.06
CA LEU A 47 -18.76 -7.25 5.31
C LEU A 47 -19.73 -6.29 6.00
N LEU A 48 -19.19 -5.24 6.62
CA LEU A 48 -19.91 -4.31 7.49
C LEU A 48 -19.67 -2.87 7.03
N SER A 49 -20.60 -2.32 6.24
CA SER A 49 -20.53 -0.94 5.70
C SER A 49 -19.23 -0.66 4.93
N ASP A 50 -18.26 0.01 5.54
CA ASP A 50 -16.96 0.35 4.96
C ASP A 50 -15.84 -0.60 5.41
N SER A 51 -16.19 -1.67 6.13
CA SER A 51 -15.21 -2.59 6.70
C SER A 51 -15.40 -4.06 6.29
N ILE A 52 -14.28 -4.76 6.20
CA ILE A 52 -14.19 -6.19 5.92
C ILE A 52 -13.42 -6.84 7.06
N VAL A 53 -13.99 -7.88 7.66
CA VAL A 53 -13.34 -8.66 8.73
C VAL A 53 -13.21 -10.10 8.28
N ILE A 54 -12.00 -10.65 8.32
CA ILE A 54 -11.71 -12.05 7.96
C ILE A 54 -11.20 -12.75 9.22
N ILE A 55 -11.78 -13.90 9.56
CA ILE A 55 -11.44 -14.67 10.76
C ILE A 55 -11.26 -16.13 10.38
N SER A 56 -10.20 -16.76 10.91
CA SER A 56 -9.97 -18.21 10.77
C SER A 56 -9.06 -18.76 11.85
N GLU A 57 -9.18 -20.06 12.13
CA GLU A 57 -8.19 -20.84 12.87
C GLU A 57 -7.08 -21.39 11.96
N ASP A 58 -7.33 -21.51 10.65
CA ASP A 58 -6.38 -22.00 9.66
C ASP A 58 -5.58 -20.84 9.03
N PHE A 59 -4.29 -20.79 9.35
CA PHE A 59 -3.39 -19.75 8.86
C PHE A 59 -3.25 -19.74 7.33
N ALA A 60 -3.14 -20.91 6.71
CA ALA A 60 -2.84 -21.02 5.28
C ALA A 60 -4.03 -20.52 4.46
N LYS A 61 -5.24 -20.93 4.85
CA LYS A 61 -6.49 -20.46 4.24
C LYS A 61 -6.72 -18.97 4.50
N PHE A 62 -6.54 -18.53 5.75
CA PHE A 62 -6.65 -17.12 6.13
C PHE A 62 -5.73 -16.22 5.29
N ARG A 63 -4.46 -16.59 5.19
CA ARG A 63 -3.46 -15.84 4.42
C ARG A 63 -3.86 -15.77 2.96
N ALA A 64 -4.27 -16.90 2.36
CA ALA A 64 -4.65 -16.95 0.95
C ALA A 64 -5.86 -16.04 0.64
N VAL A 65 -6.92 -16.13 1.45
CA VAL A 65 -8.14 -15.30 1.27
C VAL A 65 -7.85 -13.83 1.54
N THR A 66 -7.10 -13.51 2.59
CA THR A 66 -6.74 -12.12 2.91
C THR A 66 -5.91 -11.49 1.80
N GLN A 67 -4.92 -12.22 1.30
CA GLN A 67 -4.08 -11.76 0.18
C GLN A 67 -4.89 -11.62 -1.11
N GLU A 68 -5.84 -12.50 -1.36
CA GLU A 68 -6.75 -12.43 -2.52
C GLU A 68 -7.65 -11.21 -2.49
N LEU A 69 -8.32 -10.96 -1.36
CA LEU A 69 -9.18 -9.78 -1.18
C LEU A 69 -8.36 -8.48 -1.27
N TYR A 70 -7.18 -8.45 -0.67
CA TYR A 70 -6.27 -7.30 -0.79
C TYR A 70 -5.85 -7.06 -2.25
N THR A 71 -5.45 -8.12 -2.95
CA THR A 71 -5.05 -8.06 -4.37
C THR A 71 -6.20 -7.58 -5.24
N TRP A 72 -7.39 -8.16 -5.06
CA TRP A 72 -8.58 -7.75 -5.80
C TRP A 72 -8.89 -6.28 -5.57
N GLY A 73 -8.79 -5.83 -4.31
CA GLY A 73 -9.02 -4.45 -3.92
C GLY A 73 -8.17 -3.48 -4.73
N ILE A 74 -6.86 -3.72 -4.77
CA ILE A 74 -5.92 -2.88 -5.51
C ILE A 74 -6.24 -2.86 -7.01
N LEU A 75 -6.48 -4.03 -7.62
CA LEU A 75 -6.74 -4.16 -9.07
C LEU A 75 -8.05 -3.50 -9.53
N HIS A 76 -8.98 -3.26 -8.61
CA HIS A 76 -10.29 -2.67 -8.91
C HIS A 76 -10.45 -1.25 -8.37
N ASP A 77 -9.35 -0.58 -8.00
CA ASP A 77 -9.40 0.76 -7.40
C ASP A 77 -10.29 0.77 -6.14
N PHE A 78 -10.21 -0.30 -5.34
CA PHE A 78 -10.91 -0.51 -4.08
C PHE A 78 -9.87 -0.62 -2.95
N TRP A 79 -9.41 0.55 -2.52
CA TRP A 79 -8.30 0.72 -1.60
C TRP A 79 -8.62 0.26 -0.19
N LEU A 80 -7.94 -0.79 0.27
CA LEU A 80 -8.05 -1.33 1.62
C LEU A 80 -6.90 -0.86 2.49
N ARG A 81 -7.23 -0.35 3.69
CA ARG A 81 -6.30 -0.10 4.78
C ARG A 81 -6.66 -1.04 5.93
N GLY A 82 -5.72 -1.83 6.42
CA GLY A 82 -6.07 -2.88 7.37
C GLY A 82 -4.92 -3.36 8.23
N ALA A 83 -5.22 -4.32 9.10
CA ALA A 83 -4.23 -5.02 9.89
C ALA A 83 -4.58 -6.50 10.08
N ILE A 84 -3.54 -7.32 10.16
CA ILE A 84 -3.58 -8.74 10.48
C ILE A 84 -3.03 -8.93 11.89
N THR A 85 -3.81 -9.56 12.76
CA THR A 85 -3.46 -9.87 14.15
C THR A 85 -3.78 -11.33 14.47
N ARG A 86 -3.40 -11.73 15.69
CA ARG A 86 -3.81 -13.00 16.29
C ARG A 86 -4.37 -12.76 17.68
N GLY A 87 -5.48 -13.42 18.00
CA GLY A 87 -6.08 -13.30 19.32
C GLY A 87 -7.40 -14.03 19.47
N ASN A 88 -7.98 -13.94 20.66
CA ASN A 88 -9.26 -14.58 20.96
C ASN A 88 -10.39 -13.83 20.26
N VAL A 89 -11.29 -14.60 19.64
CA VAL A 89 -12.49 -14.07 19.00
C VAL A 89 -13.75 -14.74 19.54
N THR A 90 -14.84 -13.98 19.58
CA THR A 90 -16.14 -14.52 19.98
C THR A 90 -16.60 -15.48 18.90
N GLN A 91 -17.07 -16.67 19.31
CA GLN A 91 -17.61 -17.63 18.35
C GLN A 91 -18.93 -17.07 17.81
N CYS A 92 -18.97 -16.84 16.50
CA CYS A 92 -20.11 -16.21 15.84
C CYS A 92 -21.20 -17.25 15.59
N GLU A 93 -22.04 -17.51 16.58
CA GLU A 93 -23.39 -17.98 16.29
C GLU A 93 -24.19 -16.76 15.85
N VAL A 94 -24.45 -16.61 14.55
CA VAL A 94 -25.37 -15.58 14.07
C VAL A 94 -26.74 -15.90 14.67
N GLN A 95 -27.04 -15.29 15.82
CA GLN A 95 -28.40 -15.17 16.28
C GLN A 95 -29.05 -14.14 15.37
N THR A 96 -29.60 -14.61 14.25
CA THR A 96 -30.67 -13.89 13.58
C THR A 96 -31.80 -13.78 14.60
N ILE A 97 -31.84 -12.65 15.31
CA ILE A 97 -33.06 -12.24 15.99
C ILE A 97 -34.11 -12.27 14.88
N ASN A 98 -35.22 -12.98 15.10
CA ASN A 98 -36.34 -13.08 14.16
C ASN A 98 -37.08 -11.74 14.05
N GLU A 99 -36.36 -10.65 13.79
CA GLU A 99 -36.85 -9.33 13.47
C GLU A 99 -36.29 -8.95 12.09
N PRO A 100 -37.14 -8.65 11.10
CA PRO A 100 -36.74 -8.51 9.69
C PRO A 100 -35.71 -7.40 9.42
N ASN A 101 -35.49 -6.48 10.37
CA ASN A 101 -34.65 -5.30 10.20
C ASN A 101 -33.54 -5.18 11.25
N ARG A 102 -33.27 -6.21 12.06
CA ARG A 102 -32.26 -6.15 13.13
C ARG A 102 -31.34 -7.37 13.12
N PHE A 103 -30.06 -7.11 12.92
CA PHE A 103 -28.99 -8.09 13.04
C PHE A 103 -28.05 -7.62 14.14
N ILE A 104 -27.77 -8.47 15.12
CA ILE A 104 -26.77 -8.18 16.15
C ILE A 104 -25.48 -8.89 15.77
N VAL A 105 -24.46 -8.12 15.43
CA VAL A 105 -23.10 -8.63 15.32
C VAL A 105 -22.47 -8.52 16.72
N PRO A 106 -22.17 -9.65 17.40
CA PRO A 106 -21.57 -9.59 18.72
C PRO A 106 -20.17 -8.98 18.65
N PHE A 107 -19.69 -8.46 19.78
CA PHE A 107 -18.29 -8.04 19.89
C PHE A 107 -17.37 -9.19 19.45
N LEU A 108 -16.58 -8.96 18.41
CA LEU A 108 -15.80 -10.01 17.75
C LEU A 108 -14.58 -10.47 18.55
N GLY A 109 -14.23 -9.79 19.65
CA GLY A 109 -13.16 -10.21 20.56
C GLY A 109 -11.89 -9.37 20.50
N GLU A 110 -10.89 -9.80 21.26
CA GLU A 110 -9.60 -9.11 21.42
C GLU A 110 -8.81 -9.06 20.10
N GLY A 111 -8.80 -10.15 19.32
CA GLY A 111 -8.10 -10.19 18.03
C GLY A 111 -8.58 -9.10 17.08
N TYR A 112 -9.91 -8.93 16.97
CA TYR A 112 -10.53 -7.84 16.21
C TYR A 112 -10.12 -6.46 16.73
N LEU A 113 -10.18 -6.22 18.05
CA LEU A 113 -9.85 -4.92 18.63
C LEU A 113 -8.38 -4.53 18.37
N LYS A 114 -7.45 -5.50 18.42
CA LYS A 114 -6.05 -5.28 18.04
C LYS A 114 -5.92 -4.91 16.57
N ALA A 115 -6.60 -5.64 15.67
CA ALA A 115 -6.53 -5.38 14.24
C ALA A 115 -7.09 -3.99 13.90
N TYR A 116 -8.26 -3.65 14.46
CA TYR A 116 -8.84 -2.32 14.36
C TYR A 116 -7.87 -1.23 14.84
N THR A 117 -7.25 -1.42 16.01
CA THR A 117 -6.33 -0.43 16.57
C THR A 117 -5.10 -0.22 15.67
N LEU A 118 -4.49 -1.30 15.18
CA LEU A 118 -3.34 -1.22 14.26
C LEU A 118 -3.70 -0.58 12.92
N GLU A 119 -4.89 -0.86 12.39
CA GLU A 119 -5.39 -0.22 11.17
C GLU A 119 -5.46 1.31 11.33
N THR A 120 -6.00 1.79 12.47
CA THR A 120 -6.13 3.23 12.70
C THR A 120 -4.79 3.96 12.81
N ALA A 121 -3.70 3.26 13.11
CA ALA A 121 -2.34 3.78 13.12
C ALA A 121 -1.73 3.95 11.72
N LEU A 122 -2.33 3.35 10.69
CA LEU A 122 -1.85 3.44 9.31
C LEU A 122 -2.31 4.72 8.62
N ASN A 123 -1.44 5.24 7.77
CA ASN A 123 -1.72 6.33 6.85
C ASN A 123 -1.47 5.91 5.39
N ILE A 124 -1.75 4.66 5.08
CA ILE A 124 -1.54 4.01 3.77
C ILE A 124 -2.70 3.06 3.48
N SER A 125 -3.06 2.86 2.20
CA SER A 125 -3.88 1.73 1.76
C SER A 125 -3.02 0.47 1.68
N GLY A 126 -2.72 -0.09 2.84
CA GLY A 126 -2.02 -1.37 2.99
C GLY A 126 -2.55 -2.15 4.18
N VAL A 127 -2.24 -3.44 4.22
CA VAL A 127 -2.58 -4.31 5.34
C VAL A 127 -1.31 -4.57 6.16
N VAL A 128 -1.21 -4.04 7.37
CA VAL A 128 -0.06 -4.26 8.25
C VAL A 128 -0.17 -5.61 8.96
N ILE A 129 0.95 -6.30 9.16
CA ILE A 129 1.03 -7.53 9.92
C ILE A 129 1.60 -7.18 11.29
N ASP A 130 0.89 -7.57 12.34
CA ASP A 130 1.30 -7.36 13.74
C ASP A 130 2.69 -7.93 14.00
N ASP A 131 3.51 -7.18 14.72
CA ASP A 131 4.89 -7.54 15.04
C ASP A 131 4.98 -8.81 15.88
N ALA A 132 3.91 -9.12 16.64
CA ALA A 132 3.78 -10.36 17.41
C ALA A 132 3.95 -11.64 16.56
N PHE A 133 3.75 -11.58 15.23
CA PHE A 133 4.02 -12.70 14.32
C PHE A 133 5.52 -12.98 14.12
N PHE A 134 6.41 -12.09 14.58
CA PHE A 134 7.85 -12.11 14.28
C PHE A 134 8.75 -12.01 15.53
N GLU A 135 8.19 -11.86 16.73
CA GLU A 135 8.94 -11.64 17.98
C GLU A 135 9.73 -12.85 18.48
N SER A 136 9.45 -14.07 18.00
CA SER A 136 10.26 -15.27 18.34
C SER A 136 11.07 -15.78 17.14
N GLU A 137 12.37 -15.98 17.37
CA GLU A 137 13.28 -16.64 16.43
C GLU A 137 12.74 -18.03 16.08
N GLY A 138 12.18 -18.18 14.88
CA GLY A 138 11.67 -19.45 14.35
C GLY A 138 10.15 -19.68 14.44
N SER A 139 9.36 -18.78 15.02
CA SER A 139 7.90 -18.97 15.18
C SER A 139 7.06 -18.24 14.14
N ASN A 140 7.57 -18.06 12.93
CA ASN A 140 6.76 -17.50 11.86
C ASN A 140 5.66 -18.52 11.49
N PRO A 141 4.36 -18.23 11.68
CA PRO A 141 3.32 -19.18 11.33
C PRO A 141 3.21 -19.38 9.81
N GLY A 142 3.87 -18.54 8.99
CA GLY A 142 4.09 -18.80 7.56
C GLY A 142 4.12 -17.57 6.63
N PHE A 143 4.32 -16.35 7.13
CA PHE A 143 4.52 -15.15 6.30
C PHE A 143 5.98 -15.02 5.84
N ARG A 144 6.25 -15.25 4.57
CA ARG A 144 7.61 -15.17 4.01
C ARG A 144 7.91 -13.76 3.53
N LYS A 145 9.10 -13.25 3.89
CA LYS A 145 9.58 -11.95 3.42
C LYS A 145 9.72 -11.97 1.89
N ASP A 146 9.36 -10.86 1.25
CA ASP A 146 9.44 -10.62 -0.20
C ASP A 146 8.54 -11.55 -1.03
N ILE A 147 7.65 -12.30 -0.37
CA ILE A 147 6.64 -13.16 -0.99
C ILE A 147 5.26 -12.81 -0.44
N ASP A 148 5.10 -12.90 0.88
CA ASP A 148 3.84 -12.63 1.56
C ASP A 148 3.82 -11.19 2.13
N TYR A 149 4.99 -10.62 2.48
CA TYR A 149 5.09 -9.26 3.02
C TYR A 149 6.40 -8.54 2.64
N THR A 150 6.41 -7.22 2.76
CA THR A 150 7.62 -6.39 2.70
C THR A 150 7.69 -5.43 3.88
N VAL A 151 8.87 -4.84 4.13
CA VAL A 151 9.09 -3.85 5.17
C VAL A 151 9.06 -2.46 4.54
N TYR A 152 8.18 -1.60 5.01
CA TYR A 152 7.97 -0.26 4.47
C TYR A 152 7.91 0.80 5.56
N GLU A 153 8.40 2.00 5.26
CA GLU A 153 8.32 3.16 6.15
C GLU A 153 7.49 4.26 5.46
N GLU A 154 6.41 4.71 6.10
CA GLU A 154 5.54 5.76 5.55
C GLU A 154 6.24 7.12 5.50
N TYR A 155 6.18 7.80 4.35
CA TYR A 155 6.80 9.13 4.12
C TYR A 155 6.14 10.20 4.96
N VAL A 156 4.83 10.05 5.17
CA VAL A 156 4.01 10.94 5.98
C VAL A 156 3.27 10.09 7.01
N PRO A 157 3.95 9.59 8.05
CA PRO A 157 3.32 8.79 9.08
C PRO A 157 2.43 9.66 9.97
N LYS A 158 1.44 9.04 10.62
CA LYS A 158 0.72 9.69 11.73
C LYS A 158 1.69 9.91 12.90
N ARG A 159 1.58 11.06 13.56
CA ARG A 159 2.42 11.39 14.72
C ARG A 159 2.26 10.34 15.81
N GLY A 160 3.37 9.78 16.30
CA GLY A 160 3.40 8.70 17.29
C GLY A 160 3.32 7.29 16.71
N TYR A 161 3.21 7.15 15.39
CA TYR A 161 3.20 5.87 14.66
C TYR A 161 4.29 5.82 13.58
N GLU A 162 5.38 6.56 13.80
CA GLU A 162 6.56 6.56 12.96
C GLU A 162 7.31 5.21 13.05
N GLY A 163 7.95 4.81 11.95
CA GLY A 163 8.79 3.62 11.90
C GLY A 163 8.42 2.63 10.79
N LYS A 164 9.16 1.53 10.75
CA LYS A 164 9.02 0.47 9.76
C LYS A 164 7.84 -0.43 10.11
N LYS A 165 7.06 -0.78 9.08
CA LYS A 165 5.86 -1.59 9.14
C LYS A 165 6.01 -2.78 8.21
N ARG A 166 5.43 -3.93 8.59
CA ARG A 166 5.41 -5.12 7.73
C ARG A 166 4.09 -5.14 6.97
N LEU A 167 4.12 -4.78 5.69
CA LEU A 167 2.93 -4.70 4.86
C LEU A 167 2.74 -5.98 4.05
N LEU A 168 1.52 -6.50 4.03
CA LEU A 168 1.10 -7.61 3.18
C LEU A 168 1.34 -7.24 1.71
N LEU A 169 1.88 -8.18 0.94
CA LEU A 169 2.05 -8.04 -0.50
C LEU A 169 0.84 -8.62 -1.24
N ALA A 170 0.45 -8.00 -2.34
CA ALA A 170 -0.49 -8.61 -3.28
C ALA A 170 0.06 -9.94 -3.84
N LYS A 171 -0.81 -10.80 -4.38
CA LYS A 171 -0.42 -12.08 -4.98
C LYS A 171 0.68 -11.86 -6.03
N GLU A 172 1.55 -12.86 -6.15
CA GLU A 172 2.65 -12.84 -7.10
C GLU A 172 2.13 -12.56 -8.52
N HIS A 173 2.85 -11.73 -9.29
CA HIS A 173 2.50 -11.25 -10.64
C HIS A 173 1.35 -10.24 -10.74
N SER A 174 0.58 -9.98 -9.67
CA SER A 174 -0.46 -8.93 -9.69
C SER A 174 0.14 -7.53 -9.68
N LEU A 175 1.34 -7.34 -9.15
CA LEU A 175 2.00 -6.03 -9.04
C LEU A 175 2.07 -5.29 -10.39
N ARG A 176 2.43 -5.99 -11.47
CA ARG A 176 2.48 -5.38 -12.80
C ARG A 176 1.13 -4.81 -13.20
N GLN A 177 0.06 -5.57 -12.97
CA GLN A 177 -1.31 -5.15 -13.27
C GLN A 177 -1.72 -3.96 -12.40
N VAL A 178 -1.38 -3.98 -11.10
CA VAL A 178 -1.60 -2.87 -10.16
C VAL A 178 -1.02 -1.58 -10.75
N LEU A 179 0.22 -1.61 -11.21
CA LEU A 179 0.88 -0.41 -11.74
C LEU A 179 0.44 -0.02 -13.15
N ASP A 180 0.05 -0.98 -13.99
CA ASP A 180 -0.63 -0.70 -15.25
C ASP A 180 -1.99 -0.01 -15.02
N THR A 181 -2.62 -0.23 -13.85
CA THR A 181 -3.88 0.41 -13.44
C THR A 181 -3.69 1.68 -12.61
N MET A 182 -2.51 1.93 -12.04
CA MET A 182 -2.19 3.17 -11.31
C MET A 182 -1.89 4.29 -12.32
N TYR A 183 -2.94 4.81 -12.96
CA TYR A 183 -2.83 5.98 -13.84
C TYR A 183 -2.45 7.20 -13.00
N PHE A 184 -1.24 7.73 -13.20
CA PHE A 184 -0.75 8.93 -12.50
C PHE A 184 -1.63 10.17 -12.83
N GLU A 185 -2.24 10.21 -14.03
CA GLU A 185 -3.26 11.18 -14.42
C GLU A 185 -4.57 11.02 -13.64
N GLN A 186 -5.05 9.79 -13.43
CA GLN A 186 -6.22 9.58 -12.55
C GLN A 186 -5.86 9.94 -11.12
N MET A 187 -4.69 9.55 -10.62
CA MET A 187 -4.21 9.93 -9.29
C MET A 187 -4.27 11.45 -9.04
N LEU A 188 -3.89 12.27 -10.02
CA LEU A 188 -3.97 13.73 -9.90
C LEU A 188 -5.38 14.29 -10.13
N LYS A 189 -6.25 13.60 -10.87
CA LYS A 189 -7.61 14.07 -11.23
C LYS A 189 -8.72 13.55 -10.31
N SER A 190 -8.74 12.25 -9.98
CA SER A 190 -9.80 11.59 -9.18
C SER A 190 -9.60 11.75 -7.67
N HIS A 191 -8.42 12.17 -7.22
CA HIS A 191 -8.10 12.28 -5.81
C HIS A 191 -7.50 13.62 -5.40
N ILE A 192 -7.63 14.68 -6.22
CA ILE A 192 -6.95 15.98 -5.95
C ILE A 192 -7.30 16.57 -4.57
N GLU A 193 -8.52 16.33 -4.10
CA GLU A 193 -9.02 16.77 -2.79
C GLU A 193 -8.56 15.85 -1.64
N ASP A 194 -8.21 14.59 -1.95
CA ASP A 194 -7.89 13.52 -1.00
C ASP A 194 -6.45 12.98 -1.14
N VAL A 195 -5.56 13.63 -1.90
CA VAL A 195 -4.19 13.16 -2.19
C VAL A 195 -3.42 12.78 -0.92
N ASP A 196 -3.66 13.49 0.19
CA ASP A 196 -3.00 13.23 1.47
C ASP A 196 -3.30 11.83 2.02
N LYS A 197 -4.50 11.30 1.77
CA LYS A 197 -4.91 9.97 2.21
C LYS A 197 -4.19 8.86 1.44
N TYR A 198 -3.79 9.12 0.20
CA TYR A 198 -3.22 8.12 -0.70
C TYR A 198 -1.72 8.29 -0.94
N LEU A 199 -1.11 9.39 -0.48
CA LEU A 199 0.29 9.69 -0.75
C LEU A 199 1.25 8.55 -0.38
N ASN A 200 1.11 7.97 0.82
CA ASN A 200 1.95 6.83 1.22
C ASN A 200 1.65 5.58 0.39
N THR A 201 0.41 5.37 -0.05
CA THR A 201 0.01 4.27 -0.94
C THR A 201 0.76 4.37 -2.25
N PHE A 202 0.81 5.57 -2.83
CA PHE A 202 1.53 5.81 -4.07
C PHE A 202 3.03 5.59 -3.91
N CYS A 203 3.63 6.18 -2.87
CA CYS A 203 5.07 6.01 -2.61
C CYS A 203 5.43 4.52 -2.47
N PHE A 204 4.64 3.76 -1.70
CA PHE A 204 4.83 2.33 -1.51
C PHE A 204 4.86 1.55 -2.83
N TYR A 205 3.84 1.70 -3.67
CA TYR A 205 3.78 0.96 -4.94
C TYR A 205 4.82 1.43 -5.96
N ILE A 206 5.17 2.72 -5.97
CA ILE A 206 6.24 3.26 -6.81
C ILE A 206 7.57 2.62 -6.43
N GLU A 207 7.95 2.67 -5.15
CA GLU A 207 9.20 2.06 -4.69
C GLU A 207 9.23 0.57 -4.95
N TYR A 208 8.15 -0.12 -4.59
CA TYR A 208 8.07 -1.56 -4.76
C TYR A 208 8.14 -1.97 -6.25
N LEU A 209 7.50 -1.22 -7.18
CA LEU A 209 7.70 -1.41 -8.63
C LEU A 209 9.16 -1.24 -9.01
N LEU A 210 9.75 -0.10 -8.66
CA LEU A 210 11.09 0.27 -9.12
C LEU A 210 12.13 -0.74 -8.65
N GLU A 211 11.96 -1.28 -7.45
CA GLU A 211 12.81 -2.33 -6.91
C GLU A 211 12.60 -3.70 -7.59
N HIS A 212 11.35 -4.08 -7.95
CA HIS A 212 11.03 -5.46 -8.32
C HIS A 212 10.73 -5.70 -9.81
N ALA A 213 10.44 -4.67 -10.60
CA ALA A 213 10.12 -4.80 -12.03
C ALA A 213 11.35 -5.13 -12.88
N ASN A 214 11.14 -5.57 -14.13
CA ASN A 214 12.24 -5.70 -15.10
C ASN A 214 12.71 -4.30 -15.58
N PRO A 215 13.95 -4.18 -16.09
CA PRO A 215 14.50 -2.88 -16.50
C PRO A 215 13.66 -2.14 -17.57
N GLN A 216 13.10 -2.86 -18.55
CA GLN A 216 12.29 -2.24 -19.60
C GLN A 216 11.01 -1.59 -19.05
N ASN A 217 10.36 -2.24 -18.09
CA ASN A 217 9.17 -1.71 -17.44
C ASN A 217 9.49 -0.49 -16.56
N VAL A 218 10.65 -0.48 -15.90
CA VAL A 218 11.11 0.67 -15.10
C VAL A 218 11.30 1.90 -15.99
N ALA A 219 12.01 1.75 -17.11
CA ALA A 219 12.21 2.84 -18.05
C ALA A 219 10.89 3.37 -18.62
N LEU A 220 9.99 2.47 -19.04
CA LEU A 220 8.66 2.84 -19.53
C LEU A 220 7.81 3.55 -18.47
N PHE A 221 7.88 3.09 -17.21
CA PHE A 221 7.18 3.73 -16.10
C PHE A 221 7.67 5.16 -15.89
N VAL A 222 8.99 5.36 -15.79
CA VAL A 222 9.58 6.69 -15.63
C VAL A 222 9.23 7.58 -16.82
N GLU A 223 9.28 7.07 -18.04
CA GLU A 223 8.91 7.84 -19.24
C GLU A 223 7.46 8.31 -19.20
N LYS A 224 6.51 7.41 -18.90
CA LYS A 224 5.08 7.74 -18.78
C LYS A 224 4.83 8.74 -17.65
N LEU A 225 5.39 8.48 -16.47
CA LEU A 225 5.30 9.35 -15.30
C LEU A 225 5.77 10.77 -15.64
N MET A 226 6.92 10.89 -16.29
CA MET A 226 7.47 12.18 -16.67
C MET A 226 6.67 12.85 -17.79
N GLY A 227 6.17 12.09 -18.76
CA GLY A 227 5.29 12.63 -19.81
C GLY A 227 4.00 13.21 -19.24
N GLU A 228 3.36 12.52 -18.29
CA GLU A 228 2.17 13.03 -17.60
C GLU A 228 2.49 14.25 -16.73
N PHE A 229 3.60 14.21 -16.00
CA PHE A 229 4.07 15.33 -15.19
C PHE A 229 4.39 16.57 -16.04
N GLU A 230 5.02 16.42 -17.20
CA GLU A 230 5.30 17.54 -18.11
C GLU A 230 4.01 18.13 -18.72
N GLN A 231 2.97 17.31 -18.92
CA GLN A 231 1.66 17.78 -19.41
C GLN A 231 0.84 18.51 -18.34
N GLN A 232 0.93 18.07 -17.08
CA GLN A 232 0.05 18.53 -16.00
C GLN A 232 0.77 19.37 -14.94
N GLY A 233 2.11 19.39 -14.90
CA GLY A 233 2.93 19.89 -13.79
C GLY A 233 2.64 21.32 -13.40
N ARG A 234 2.43 22.20 -14.39
CA ARG A 234 2.03 23.61 -14.16
C ARG A 234 0.63 23.79 -13.56
N ARG A 235 -0.22 22.76 -13.66
CA ARG A 235 -1.59 22.75 -13.11
C ARG A 235 -1.66 22.09 -11.74
N ILE A 236 -0.60 21.40 -11.30
CA ILE A 236 -0.57 20.78 -9.99
C ILE A 236 -0.33 21.87 -8.94
N LEU A 237 -1.29 22.06 -8.04
CA LEU A 237 -1.31 23.20 -7.11
C LEU A 237 -0.57 22.95 -5.79
N ILE A 238 -0.04 21.74 -5.55
CA ILE A 238 0.54 21.38 -4.25
C ILE A 238 1.97 20.83 -4.39
N PRO A 239 2.99 21.71 -4.39
CA PRO A 239 4.38 21.33 -4.60
C PRO A 239 4.94 20.33 -3.60
N SER A 240 4.56 20.41 -2.33
CA SER A 240 5.07 19.50 -1.30
C SER A 240 4.70 18.03 -1.56
N LYS A 241 3.49 17.76 -2.07
CA LYS A 241 3.01 16.40 -2.35
C LYS A 241 3.71 15.79 -3.58
N VAL A 242 3.87 16.61 -4.62
CA VAL A 242 4.63 16.26 -5.83
C VAL A 242 6.07 15.90 -5.46
N VAL A 243 6.70 16.71 -4.62
CA VAL A 243 8.08 16.48 -4.15
C VAL A 243 8.20 15.13 -3.45
N ILE A 244 7.28 14.78 -2.55
CA ILE A 244 7.30 13.49 -1.84
C ILE A 244 7.23 12.30 -2.82
N ILE A 245 6.35 12.35 -3.82
CA ILE A 245 6.25 11.31 -4.85
C ILE A 245 7.58 11.16 -5.60
N PHE A 246 8.21 12.25 -6.01
CA PHE A 246 9.48 12.18 -6.72
C PHE A 246 10.66 11.77 -5.84
N ILE A 247 10.63 12.04 -4.53
CA ILE A 247 11.59 11.46 -3.58
C ILE A 247 11.44 9.94 -3.61
N ALA A 248 10.22 9.40 -3.55
CA ALA A 248 9.97 7.96 -3.62
C ALA A 248 10.41 7.32 -4.94
N VAL A 249 10.23 8.02 -6.07
CA VAL A 249 10.76 7.58 -7.37
C VAL A 249 12.28 7.46 -7.34
N ILE A 250 12.98 8.47 -6.81
CA ILE A 250 14.45 8.44 -6.75
C ILE A 250 14.94 7.38 -5.76
N GLU A 251 14.30 7.28 -4.59
CA GLU A 251 14.64 6.26 -3.59
C GLU A 251 14.49 4.85 -4.16
N GLY A 252 13.37 4.56 -4.83
CA GLY A 252 13.14 3.27 -5.49
C GLY A 252 14.20 2.94 -6.56
N LEU A 253 14.59 3.92 -7.38
CA LEU A 253 15.67 3.76 -8.37
C LEU A 253 17.03 3.47 -7.72
N LEU A 254 17.37 4.17 -6.64
CA LEU A 254 18.62 3.94 -5.91
C LEU A 254 18.61 2.59 -5.18
N ASN A 255 17.51 2.21 -4.53
CA ASN A 255 17.35 0.91 -3.88
C ASN A 255 17.53 -0.24 -4.85
N ARG A 256 16.97 -0.12 -6.06
CA ARG A 256 17.21 -1.07 -7.16
C ARG A 256 18.70 -1.23 -7.47
N TYR A 257 19.45 -0.13 -7.56
CA TYR A 257 20.89 -0.17 -7.82
C TYR A 257 21.70 -0.76 -6.66
N ARG A 258 21.26 -0.50 -5.42
CA ARG A 258 21.90 -1.02 -4.20
C ARG A 258 21.73 -2.54 -4.04
N SER A 259 20.70 -3.14 -4.65
CA SER A 259 20.41 -4.57 -4.55
C SER A 259 21.28 -5.38 -5.53
N PRO A 260 22.36 -6.05 -5.07
CA PRO A 260 23.35 -6.68 -5.95
C PRO A 260 22.90 -8.04 -6.49
N ASP A 261 21.86 -8.62 -5.90
CA ASP A 261 21.43 -9.99 -6.15
C ASP A 261 20.16 -10.02 -7.02
N GLY A 262 20.35 -10.11 -8.34
CA GLY A 262 19.31 -10.65 -9.22
C GLY A 262 19.33 -10.18 -10.69
N PRO A 263 18.47 -10.80 -11.54
CA PRO A 263 18.22 -10.40 -12.93
C PRO A 263 17.56 -9.01 -13.08
N ARG A 264 17.53 -8.23 -11.99
CA ARG A 264 16.88 -6.92 -11.83
C ARG A 264 17.89 -5.79 -11.60
N TYR A 265 19.19 -6.10 -11.63
CA TYR A 265 20.26 -5.09 -11.56
C TYR A 265 20.07 -4.01 -12.64
N CYS A 266 20.17 -2.75 -12.23
CA CYS A 266 20.28 -1.61 -13.12
C CYS A 266 21.75 -1.18 -13.10
N ASP A 267 22.39 -1.02 -14.25
CA ASP A 267 23.75 -0.51 -14.25
C ASP A 267 23.79 0.99 -13.90
N LYS A 268 24.97 1.47 -13.51
CA LYS A 268 25.15 2.85 -13.05
C LYS A 268 24.76 3.88 -14.12
N GLY A 269 24.99 3.58 -15.39
CA GLY A 269 24.68 4.48 -16.51
C GLY A 269 23.18 4.57 -16.77
N GLU A 270 22.48 3.44 -16.75
CA GLU A 270 21.01 3.41 -16.81
C GLU A 270 20.37 4.18 -15.65
N LEU A 271 20.86 3.96 -14.42
CA LEU A 271 20.38 4.69 -13.25
C LEU A 271 20.59 6.19 -13.41
N GLU A 272 21.77 6.63 -13.85
CA GLU A 272 22.08 8.04 -14.07
C GLU A 272 21.13 8.67 -15.11
N GLN A 273 20.84 7.96 -16.20
CA GLN A 273 19.91 8.43 -17.23
C GLN A 273 18.49 8.62 -16.67
N LEU A 274 17.97 7.65 -15.93
CA LEU A 274 16.63 7.70 -15.33
C LEU A 274 16.53 8.82 -14.28
N VAL A 275 17.49 8.91 -13.37
CA VAL A 275 17.57 9.99 -12.37
C VAL A 275 17.69 11.35 -13.06
N SER A 276 18.50 11.46 -14.10
CA SER A 276 18.66 12.71 -14.86
C SER A 276 17.37 13.10 -15.58
N ARG A 277 16.61 12.15 -16.13
CA ARG A 277 15.30 12.40 -16.75
C ARG A 277 14.32 13.00 -15.72
N VAL A 278 14.25 12.41 -14.52
CA VAL A 278 13.39 12.93 -13.44
C VAL A 278 13.81 14.33 -13.02
N ILE A 279 15.10 14.57 -12.74
CA ILE A 279 15.58 15.88 -12.30
C ILE A 279 15.41 16.95 -13.39
N ASN A 280 15.61 16.60 -14.66
CA ASN A 280 15.40 17.54 -15.75
C ASN A 280 13.92 17.90 -15.91
N GLY A 281 12.99 16.97 -15.78
CA GLY A 281 11.56 17.29 -15.81
C GLY A 281 11.13 18.14 -14.61
N LEU A 282 11.61 17.82 -13.40
CA LEU A 282 11.41 18.68 -12.22
C LEU A 282 11.95 20.11 -12.43
N ARG A 283 13.07 20.27 -13.12
CA ARG A 283 13.62 21.58 -13.48
C ARG A 283 12.73 22.31 -14.47
N THR A 284 12.33 21.66 -15.56
CA THR A 284 11.49 22.24 -16.62
C THR A 284 10.16 22.73 -16.08
N GLU A 285 9.57 21.98 -15.15
CA GLU A 285 8.28 22.32 -14.54
C GLU A 285 8.40 23.25 -13.31
N GLY A 286 9.62 23.67 -12.92
CA GLY A 286 9.83 24.63 -11.83
C GLY A 286 9.79 24.04 -10.41
N TYR A 287 9.86 22.71 -10.28
CA TYR A 287 9.83 21.99 -8.99
C TYR A 287 11.21 21.62 -8.44
N LEU A 288 12.30 21.90 -9.16
CA LEU A 288 13.64 21.47 -8.73
C LEU A 288 14.06 22.03 -7.37
N ALA A 289 13.84 23.33 -7.12
CA ALA A 289 14.21 23.93 -5.83
C ALA A 289 13.40 23.33 -4.67
N PRO A 290 12.04 23.31 -4.73
CA PRO A 290 11.23 22.60 -3.73
C PRO A 290 11.62 21.13 -3.53
N PHE A 291 12.00 20.44 -4.60
CA PHE A 291 12.45 19.05 -4.53
C PHE A 291 13.75 18.91 -3.75
N ILE A 292 14.75 19.76 -4.02
CA ILE A 292 16.03 19.72 -3.29
C ILE A 292 15.81 20.00 -1.81
N ASP A 293 15.03 21.03 -1.47
CA ASP A 293 14.74 21.37 -0.07
C ASP A 293 14.02 20.21 0.63
N GLY A 294 12.97 19.67 0.00
CA GLY A 294 12.22 18.53 0.54
C GLY A 294 13.07 17.27 0.68
N LEU A 295 13.99 17.01 -0.25
CA LEU A 295 14.89 15.86 -0.22
C LEU A 295 15.93 15.99 0.91
N LEU A 296 16.49 17.18 1.13
CA LEU A 296 17.42 17.41 2.25
C LEU A 296 16.72 17.24 3.61
N ASP A 297 15.48 17.75 3.73
CA ASP A 297 14.67 17.54 4.93
C ASP A 297 14.27 16.08 5.12
N PHE A 298 14.05 15.34 4.03
CA PHE A 298 13.80 13.90 4.06
C PHE A 298 15.04 13.14 4.53
N ASP A 299 16.20 13.39 3.93
CA ASP A 299 17.49 12.77 4.31
C ASP A 299 17.80 13.01 5.80
N LYS A 300 17.56 14.23 6.28
CA LYS A 300 17.76 14.57 7.70
C LYS A 300 16.83 13.79 8.62
N ARG A 301 15.55 13.65 8.26
CA ARG A 301 14.52 12.98 9.07
C ARG A 301 14.71 11.47 9.11
N ARG A 302 15.12 10.86 7.99
CA ARG A 302 15.27 9.41 7.86
C ARG A 302 16.69 8.90 7.98
N HIS A 303 17.65 9.80 8.19
CA HIS A 303 19.07 9.47 8.22
C HIS A 303 19.55 8.77 6.93
N THR A 304 19.01 9.18 5.77
CA THR A 304 19.41 8.68 4.44
C THR A 304 20.44 9.60 3.79
N THR A 305 20.99 9.16 2.65
CA THR A 305 22.03 9.89 1.89
C THR A 305 21.66 10.10 0.42
N ILE A 306 20.36 10.13 0.11
CA ILE A 306 19.86 10.13 -1.27
C ILE A 306 20.39 11.35 -2.04
N TYR A 307 20.37 12.54 -1.44
CA TYR A 307 20.89 13.75 -2.09
C TYR A 307 22.37 13.62 -2.47
N LYS A 308 23.18 13.02 -1.59
CA LYS A 308 24.61 12.78 -1.85
C LYS A 308 24.80 11.78 -2.99
N GLU A 309 23.99 10.73 -3.05
CA GLU A 309 24.04 9.70 -4.08
C GLU A 309 23.63 10.24 -5.45
N ILE A 310 22.58 11.07 -5.55
CA ILE A 310 22.24 11.74 -6.81
C ILE A 310 23.43 12.54 -7.36
N ASN A 311 24.17 13.24 -6.47
CA ASN A 311 25.32 14.03 -6.88
C ASN A 311 26.55 13.17 -7.25
N SER A 312 26.71 11.99 -6.66
CA SER A 312 27.79 11.06 -7.00
C SER A 312 27.58 10.33 -8.33
N LEU A 313 26.32 10.27 -8.81
CA LEU A 313 26.00 9.77 -10.15
C LEU A 313 26.50 10.73 -11.24
N ARG A 314 26.40 12.05 -11.00
CA ARG A 314 26.73 13.11 -11.99
C ARG A 314 28.22 13.44 -12.12
N SER A 315 29.07 12.88 -11.26
CA SER A 315 30.46 13.30 -11.07
C SER A 315 31.49 12.40 -11.76
N LEU A 316 31.11 11.77 -12.89
CA LEU A 316 32.02 11.02 -13.77
C LEU A 316 31.91 11.44 -15.23
#